data_AF-A0A401Y5Q2-F1
#
_entry.id   AF-A0A401Y5Q2-F1
#
_cell.length_a   1.000
_cell.length_b   1.000
_cell.length_c   1.000
_cell.angle_alpha   90.00
_cell.angle_beta   90.00
_cell.angle_gamma   90.00
#
_symmetry.space_group_name_H-M   'P 1'
#
loop_
_entity.id
_entity.type
_entity.pdbx_description
1 polymer ?
#
loop_
_entity_poly.entity_id
_entity_poly.type
_entity_poly.pdbx_seq_one_letter_code
_entity_poly.pdbx_strand_id
1 'polypeptide(L)'
;MSSPPPDESPIGMEALFHSDTPGRGAYLSRMFAFFSEEIVRQWTRCEESPYRDLGRPVVWDDAGSKYHVLDFTLERSTDGARFVTELKCEIEFEKYRYLTLTEPQQLDHHTRNAAFQKLLRSATQPGAQRVTIQGRDVQVDGAVLVWGVVTDQGRTSVTEKYGFADVLSIEQMLKDLARWKPKAWADWVGRRRDWSDELFDWLRYPAGE
;
A
#
# COMPACT_ATOMS: atom_id res chain seq x y z
N MET A 1 22.15 32.18 19.84
CA MET A 1 21.73 31.39 18.67
C MET A 1 21.29 30.04 19.20
N SER A 2 19.98 29.81 19.32
CA SER A 2 19.46 28.51 19.73
C SER A 2 19.79 27.49 18.64
N SER A 3 20.31 26.33 19.04
CA SER A 3 20.48 25.19 18.14
C SER A 3 19.18 24.92 17.39
N PRO A 4 19.22 24.58 16.09
CA PRO A 4 18.03 24.10 15.40
C PRO A 4 17.50 22.87 16.14
N PRO A 5 16.16 22.65 16.20
CA PRO A 5 15.62 21.43 16.76
C PRO A 5 16.22 20.22 16.03
N PRO A 6 16.40 19.06 16.71
CA PRO A 6 16.85 17.87 16.04
C PRO A 6 15.92 17.61 14.86
N ASP A 7 16.52 17.30 13.72
CA ASP A 7 15.84 16.82 12.53
C ASP A 7 15.13 15.52 12.93
N GLU A 8 13.88 15.62 13.40
CA GLU A 8 13.03 14.49 13.74
C GLU A 8 12.65 13.81 12.43
N SER A 9 13.60 13.05 11.90
CA SER A 9 13.34 12.08 10.85
C SER A 9 12.15 11.23 11.33
N PRO A 10 11.07 11.13 10.53
CA PRO A 10 9.90 10.38 10.95
C PRO A 10 10.30 8.96 11.34
N ILE A 11 9.76 8.47 12.46
CA ILE A 11 9.98 7.10 12.93
C ILE A 11 9.63 6.15 11.79
N GLY A 12 10.58 5.32 11.38
CA GLY A 12 10.38 4.31 10.34
C GLY A 12 9.34 3.28 10.74
N MET A 13 8.71 2.61 9.76
CA MET A 13 7.66 1.62 10.05
C MET A 13 8.18 0.49 10.94
N GLU A 14 9.41 0.03 10.71
CA GLU A 14 10.04 -1.01 11.53
C GLU A 14 10.11 -0.60 13.00
N ALA A 15 10.60 0.62 13.30
CA ALA A 15 10.68 1.13 14.65
C ALA A 15 9.30 1.35 15.30
N LEU A 16 8.26 1.64 14.52
CA LEU A 16 6.90 1.82 15.02
C LEU A 16 6.25 0.49 15.43
N PHE A 17 6.36 -0.53 14.57
CA PHE A 17 5.64 -1.80 14.73
C PHE A 17 6.43 -2.83 15.55
N HIS A 18 7.75 -2.86 15.43
CA HIS A 18 8.58 -3.75 16.22
C HIS A 18 8.53 -3.33 17.69
N SER A 19 8.21 -4.27 18.59
CA SER A 19 8.00 -3.96 19.99
C SER A 19 8.33 -5.14 20.91
N ASP A 20 9.01 -4.83 22.01
CA ASP A 20 9.27 -5.77 23.10
C ASP A 20 8.04 -6.00 24.00
N THR A 21 6.99 -5.18 23.84
CA THR A 21 5.73 -5.35 24.58
C THR A 21 4.89 -6.43 23.92
N PRO A 22 4.55 -7.53 24.64
CA PRO A 22 3.74 -8.61 24.07
C PRO A 22 2.42 -8.09 23.49
N GLY A 23 2.13 -8.46 22.25
CA GLY A 23 0.88 -8.11 21.57
C GLY A 23 0.80 -6.71 20.97
N ARG A 24 1.71 -5.77 21.31
CA ARG A 24 1.66 -4.39 20.77
C ARG A 24 1.81 -4.37 19.24
N GLY A 25 2.78 -5.08 18.68
CA GLY A 25 2.99 -5.10 17.23
C GLY A 25 1.82 -5.69 16.45
N ALA A 26 1.24 -6.80 16.94
CA ALA A 26 0.04 -7.41 16.35
C ALA A 26 -1.18 -6.48 16.42
N TYR A 27 -1.36 -5.78 17.55
CA TYR A 27 -2.40 -4.78 17.72
C TYR A 27 -2.27 -3.63 16.72
N LEU A 28 -1.08 -3.02 16.65
CA LEU A 28 -0.81 -1.92 15.73
C LEU A 28 -0.89 -2.33 14.27
N SER A 29 -0.43 -3.52 13.91
CA SER A 29 -0.56 -4.08 12.56
C SER A 29 -2.02 -4.18 12.12
N ARG A 30 -2.89 -4.69 13.00
CA ARG A 30 -4.35 -4.77 12.73
C ARG A 30 -4.99 -3.39 12.65
N MET A 31 -4.60 -2.46 13.51
CA MET A 31 -5.04 -1.07 13.38
C MET A 31 -4.59 -0.46 12.05
N PHE A 32 -3.32 -0.67 11.67
CA PHE A 32 -2.75 -0.09 10.45
C PHE A 32 -3.42 -0.63 9.17
N ALA A 33 -3.98 -1.83 9.21
CA ALA A 33 -4.75 -2.37 8.09
C ALA A 33 -5.92 -1.47 7.65
N PHE A 34 -6.48 -0.65 8.56
CA PHE A 34 -7.50 0.34 8.21
C PHE A 34 -6.95 1.57 7.46
N PHE A 35 -5.63 1.79 7.49
CA PHE A 35 -4.96 2.97 6.95
C PHE A 35 -4.22 2.67 5.64
N SER A 36 -3.73 1.44 5.46
CA SER A 36 -2.77 1.08 4.40
C SER A 36 -3.25 1.49 3.00
N GLU A 37 -4.50 1.21 2.65
CA GLU A 37 -5.06 1.65 1.37
C GLU A 37 -5.27 3.16 1.29
N GLU A 38 -5.74 3.79 2.38
CA GLU A 38 -6.02 5.22 2.38
C GLU A 38 -4.73 6.03 2.23
N ILE A 39 -3.60 5.55 2.75
CA ILE A 39 -2.28 6.16 2.49
C ILE A 39 -2.05 6.27 0.99
N VAL A 40 -2.27 5.19 0.23
CA VAL A 40 -2.13 5.21 -1.24
C VAL A 40 -3.12 6.20 -1.87
N ARG A 41 -4.39 6.19 -1.44
CA ARG A 41 -5.43 7.08 -1.99
C ARG A 41 -5.15 8.56 -1.71
N GLN A 42 -4.62 8.89 -0.55
CA GLN A 42 -4.31 10.28 -0.18
C GLN A 42 -3.02 10.72 -0.85
N TRP A 43 -2.02 9.84 -0.93
CA TRP A 43 -0.78 10.09 -1.65
C TRP A 43 -1.05 10.35 -3.14
N THR A 44 -1.86 9.53 -3.82
CA THR A 44 -2.24 9.72 -5.24
C THR A 44 -3.14 10.92 -5.53
N ARG A 45 -3.70 11.58 -4.49
CA ARG A 45 -4.47 12.82 -4.63
C ARG A 45 -3.62 14.08 -4.53
N CYS A 46 -2.38 13.97 -4.09
CA CYS A 46 -1.45 15.10 -4.01
C CYS A 46 -0.94 15.44 -5.41
N GLU A 47 -0.78 16.74 -5.71
CA GLU A 47 -0.32 17.20 -7.03
C GLU A 47 1.11 16.74 -7.33
N GLU A 48 1.92 16.59 -6.28
CA GLU A 48 3.31 16.14 -6.32
C GLU A 48 3.45 14.63 -6.58
N SER A 49 2.35 13.88 -6.50
CA SER A 49 2.40 12.43 -6.66
C SER A 49 2.72 12.00 -8.09
N PRO A 50 3.65 11.05 -8.28
CA PRO A 50 3.95 10.53 -9.61
C PRO A 50 2.83 9.65 -10.18
N TYR A 51 1.80 9.31 -9.38
CA TYR A 51 0.66 8.51 -9.82
C TYR A 51 -0.68 9.11 -9.38
N ARG A 52 -1.71 8.80 -10.16
CA ARG A 52 -3.12 9.05 -9.85
C ARG A 52 -3.88 7.73 -9.72
N ASP A 53 -4.74 7.61 -8.71
CA ASP A 53 -5.63 6.45 -8.54
C ASP A 53 -6.88 6.62 -9.43
N LEU A 54 -7.07 5.69 -10.37
CA LEU A 54 -8.26 5.62 -11.24
C LEU A 54 -9.37 4.75 -10.64
N GLY A 55 -9.11 4.07 -9.52
CA GLY A 55 -10.03 3.17 -8.84
C GLY A 55 -9.66 1.69 -9.00
N ARG A 56 -10.46 0.83 -8.36
CA ARG A 56 -10.21 -0.62 -8.30
C ARG A 56 -10.42 -1.29 -9.67
N PRO A 57 -9.41 -1.97 -10.23
CA PRO A 57 -9.56 -2.73 -11.46
C PRO A 57 -10.21 -4.08 -11.17
N VAL A 58 -11.06 -4.51 -12.08
CA VAL A 58 -11.53 -5.89 -12.20
C VAL A 58 -10.71 -6.53 -13.32
N VAL A 59 -9.93 -7.55 -12.97
CA VAL A 59 -9.08 -8.30 -13.91
C VAL A 59 -9.71 -9.64 -14.21
N TRP A 60 -10.08 -9.83 -15.47
CA TRP A 60 -10.77 -11.02 -15.95
C TRP A 60 -9.77 -12.13 -16.32
N ASP A 61 -10.23 -13.38 -16.28
CA ASP A 61 -9.54 -14.49 -16.94
C ASP A 61 -9.78 -14.46 -18.44
N ASP A 62 -9.04 -15.29 -19.18
CA ASP A 62 -9.10 -15.29 -20.65
C ASP A 62 -10.47 -15.71 -21.19
N ALA A 63 -11.19 -16.55 -20.43
CA ALA A 63 -12.53 -16.99 -20.76
C ALA A 63 -13.62 -15.94 -20.43
N GLY A 64 -13.28 -14.87 -19.71
CA GLY A 64 -14.25 -13.89 -19.18
C GLY A 64 -15.21 -14.46 -18.12
N SER A 65 -14.91 -15.63 -17.55
CA SER A 65 -15.77 -16.38 -16.63
C SER A 65 -15.49 -16.08 -15.16
N LYS A 66 -14.25 -15.67 -14.84
CA LYS A 66 -13.80 -15.39 -13.46
C LYS A 66 -13.02 -14.09 -13.42
N TYR A 67 -13.26 -13.28 -12.40
CA TYR A 67 -12.54 -12.04 -12.18
C TYR A 67 -11.95 -11.94 -10.77
N HIS A 68 -10.94 -11.10 -10.62
CA HIS A 68 -10.45 -10.65 -9.32
C HIS A 68 -10.40 -9.13 -9.31
N VAL A 69 -10.70 -8.54 -8.16
CA VAL A 69 -10.56 -7.11 -7.93
C VAL A 69 -9.21 -6.89 -7.28
N LEU A 70 -8.37 -6.05 -7.88
CA LEU A 70 -7.11 -5.62 -7.25
C LEU A 70 -7.32 -4.27 -6.54
N ASP A 71 -6.29 -3.81 -5.84
CA ASP A 71 -6.44 -2.68 -4.92
C ASP A 71 -6.56 -1.32 -5.62
N PHE A 72 -5.78 -1.10 -6.67
CA PHE A 72 -5.76 0.18 -7.39
C PHE A 72 -5.47 0.00 -8.88
N THR A 73 -5.84 1.02 -9.65
CA THR A 73 -5.25 1.28 -10.96
C THR A 73 -4.51 2.60 -10.85
N LEU A 74 -3.20 2.57 -11.05
CA LEU A 74 -2.36 3.76 -10.96
C LEU A 74 -2.01 4.25 -12.36
N GLU A 75 -2.31 5.52 -12.65
CA GLU A 75 -1.89 6.21 -13.87
C GLU A 75 -0.66 7.06 -13.55
N ARG A 76 0.46 6.82 -14.22
CA ARG A 76 1.69 7.59 -14.03
C ARG A 76 1.57 8.96 -14.67
N SER A 77 1.84 10.01 -13.89
CA SER A 77 1.63 11.40 -14.29
C SER A 77 2.51 11.86 -15.47
N THR A 78 3.66 11.22 -15.70
CA THR A 78 4.63 11.66 -16.73
C THR A 78 4.26 11.28 -18.15
N ASP A 79 3.56 10.15 -18.33
CA ASP A 79 3.28 9.57 -19.66
C ASP A 79 1.87 8.98 -19.79
N GLY A 80 1.08 8.98 -18.72
CA GLY A 80 -0.28 8.44 -18.73
C GLY A 80 -0.34 6.90 -18.75
N ALA A 81 0.79 6.22 -18.53
CA ALA A 81 0.82 4.76 -18.48
C ALA A 81 0.01 4.25 -17.27
N ARG A 82 -0.79 3.19 -17.49
CA ARG A 82 -1.74 2.66 -16.49
C ARG A 82 -1.31 1.29 -15.99
N PHE A 83 -1.31 1.12 -14.69
CA PHE A 83 -0.86 -0.10 -14.04
C PHE A 83 -1.94 -0.64 -13.13
N VAL A 84 -2.24 -1.92 -13.24
CA VAL A 84 -2.98 -2.58 -12.16
C VAL A 84 -2.05 -2.72 -10.94
N THR A 85 -2.60 -2.59 -9.75
CA THR A 85 -1.79 -2.54 -8.53
C THR A 85 -2.42 -3.35 -7.41
N GLU A 86 -1.59 -4.11 -6.73
CA GLU A 86 -1.94 -4.84 -5.52
C GLU A 86 -1.07 -4.34 -4.37
N LEU A 87 -1.69 -4.15 -3.21
CA LEU A 87 -1.04 -3.80 -1.96
C LEU A 87 -0.88 -5.05 -1.11
N LYS A 88 0.36 -5.27 -0.64
CA LYS A 88 0.72 -6.34 0.29
C LYS A 88 1.52 -5.71 1.43
N CYS A 89 0.80 -5.38 2.50
CA CYS A 89 1.38 -4.84 3.71
C CYS A 89 1.32 -5.91 4.82
N GLU A 90 2.36 -6.73 4.89
CA GLU A 90 2.41 -7.93 5.74
C GLU A 90 3.19 -7.68 7.04
N ILE A 91 2.82 -6.61 7.75
CA ILE A 91 3.63 -5.99 8.81
C ILE A 91 4.11 -6.99 9.87
N GLU A 92 3.22 -7.77 10.47
CA GLU A 92 3.58 -8.71 11.56
C GLU A 92 3.72 -10.15 11.07
N PHE A 93 3.44 -10.41 9.77
CA PHE A 93 3.41 -11.76 9.24
C PHE A 93 4.78 -12.46 9.35
N GLU A 94 4.76 -13.71 9.80
CA GLU A 94 5.94 -14.51 10.15
C GLU A 94 6.99 -13.74 10.99
N LYS A 95 6.56 -13.07 12.07
CA LYS A 95 7.43 -12.28 12.95
C LYS A 95 8.16 -11.16 12.20
N TYR A 96 7.40 -10.35 11.46
CA TYR A 96 7.89 -9.20 10.68
C TYR A 96 8.81 -9.56 9.50
N ARG A 97 8.97 -10.85 9.16
CA ARG A 97 9.80 -11.31 8.03
C ARG A 97 9.43 -10.66 6.70
N TYR A 98 8.16 -10.29 6.54
CA TYR A 98 7.61 -9.72 5.32
C TYR A 98 7.33 -8.22 5.42
N LEU A 99 7.75 -7.56 6.50
CA LEU A 99 7.59 -6.10 6.63
C LEU A 99 8.43 -5.36 5.57
N THR A 100 9.70 -5.76 5.44
CA THR A 100 10.65 -5.15 4.51
C THR A 100 10.93 -6.09 3.34
N LEU A 101 10.61 -5.62 2.13
CA LEU A 101 10.92 -6.30 0.89
C LEU A 101 12.39 -6.06 0.52
N THR A 102 13.17 -7.12 0.60
CA THR A 102 14.61 -7.15 0.31
C THR A 102 14.95 -8.06 -0.87
N GLU A 103 14.12 -9.07 -1.15
CA GLU A 103 14.38 -10.06 -2.19
C GLU A 103 13.11 -10.68 -2.80
N PRO A 104 13.17 -11.24 -4.02
CA PRO A 104 11.97 -11.72 -4.70
C PRO A 104 11.31 -12.98 -4.14
N GLN A 105 12.03 -13.77 -3.34
CA GLN A 105 11.54 -14.99 -2.70
C GLN A 105 10.45 -14.67 -1.67
N GLN A 106 10.43 -13.44 -1.15
CA GLN A 106 9.37 -12.98 -0.25
C GLN A 106 8.01 -12.88 -0.94
N LEU A 107 7.92 -13.00 -2.26
CA LEU A 107 6.64 -13.05 -2.98
C LEU A 107 6.16 -14.50 -3.23
N ASP A 108 7.00 -15.51 -2.97
CA ASP A 108 6.75 -16.89 -3.38
C ASP A 108 5.46 -17.44 -2.72
N HIS A 109 5.12 -17.02 -1.49
CA HIS A 109 3.90 -17.44 -0.81
C HIS A 109 2.62 -16.87 -1.44
N HIS A 110 2.72 -15.80 -2.23
CA HIS A 110 1.61 -15.23 -2.99
C HIS A 110 1.43 -15.87 -4.37
N THR A 111 2.45 -16.52 -4.93
CA THR A 111 2.42 -17.02 -6.33
C THR A 111 1.34 -18.07 -6.63
N ARG A 112 0.76 -18.69 -5.59
CA ARG A 112 -0.36 -19.63 -5.71
C ARG A 112 -1.73 -18.96 -5.64
N ASN A 113 -1.79 -17.68 -5.30
CA ASN A 113 -3.03 -16.91 -5.23
C ASN A 113 -3.44 -16.45 -6.63
N ALA A 114 -4.68 -16.76 -7.05
CA ALA A 114 -5.17 -16.45 -8.39
C ALA A 114 -5.21 -14.94 -8.70
N ALA A 115 -5.51 -14.07 -7.74
CA ALA A 115 -5.46 -12.62 -7.94
C ALA A 115 -4.02 -12.15 -8.16
N PHE A 116 -3.08 -12.67 -7.37
CA PHE A 116 -1.66 -12.35 -7.52
C PHE A 116 -1.08 -12.88 -8.83
N GLN A 117 -1.50 -14.05 -9.30
CA GLN A 117 -1.13 -14.56 -10.62
C GLN A 117 -1.60 -13.64 -11.75
N LYS A 118 -2.80 -13.06 -11.63
CA LYS A 118 -3.28 -12.05 -12.60
C LYS A 118 -2.45 -10.76 -12.54
N LEU A 119 -2.02 -10.34 -11.36
CA LEU A 119 -1.09 -9.22 -11.22
C LEU A 119 0.24 -9.51 -11.95
N LEU A 120 0.86 -10.68 -11.69
CA LEU A 120 2.12 -11.08 -12.33
C LEU A 120 2.00 -11.21 -13.86
N ARG A 121 0.85 -11.71 -14.34
CA ARG A 121 0.58 -11.78 -15.77
C ARG A 121 0.41 -10.39 -16.38
N SER A 122 -0.26 -9.46 -15.68
CA SER A 122 -0.36 -8.07 -16.13
C SER A 122 1.01 -7.36 -16.16
N ALA A 123 1.94 -7.76 -15.29
CA ALA A 123 3.32 -7.26 -15.29
C ALA A 123 4.12 -7.70 -16.53
N THR A 124 4.04 -8.99 -16.86
CA THR A 124 4.85 -9.61 -17.93
C THR A 124 4.20 -9.61 -19.30
N GLN A 125 2.88 -9.50 -19.37
CA GLN A 125 2.08 -9.53 -20.60
C GLN A 125 0.98 -8.45 -20.57
N PRO A 126 1.36 -7.16 -20.62
CA PRO A 126 0.37 -6.08 -20.69
C PRO A 126 -0.61 -6.28 -21.85
N GLY A 127 -1.91 -6.06 -21.59
CA GLY A 127 -2.97 -6.26 -22.57
C GLY A 127 -3.42 -7.71 -22.81
N ALA A 128 -2.74 -8.71 -22.23
CA ALA A 128 -3.18 -10.11 -22.35
C ALA A 128 -4.49 -10.40 -21.58
N GLN A 129 -4.81 -9.57 -20.59
CA GLN A 129 -6.02 -9.70 -19.78
C GLN A 129 -6.95 -8.52 -20.01
N ARG A 130 -8.24 -8.82 -20.07
CA ARG A 130 -9.26 -7.78 -20.01
C ARG A 130 -9.27 -7.16 -18.61
N VAL A 131 -9.15 -5.85 -18.55
CA VAL A 131 -9.24 -5.07 -17.31
C VAL A 131 -10.38 -4.08 -17.45
N THR A 132 -11.21 -3.99 -16.42
CA THR A 132 -12.28 -2.98 -16.36
C THR A 132 -12.18 -2.13 -15.10
N ILE A 133 -12.45 -0.83 -15.23
CA ILE A 133 -12.60 0.10 -14.11
C ILE A 133 -14.01 0.67 -14.18
N GLN A 134 -14.77 0.53 -13.09
CA GLN A 134 -16.19 0.95 -13.05
C GLN A 134 -17.01 0.42 -14.25
N GLY A 135 -16.73 -0.82 -14.67
CA GLY A 135 -17.40 -1.50 -15.78
C GLY A 135 -16.95 -1.08 -17.19
N ARG A 136 -15.97 -0.18 -17.33
CA ARG A 136 -15.41 0.22 -18.63
C ARG A 136 -14.09 -0.47 -18.89
N ASP A 137 -13.88 -0.97 -20.10
CA ASP A 137 -12.61 -1.56 -20.51
C ASP A 137 -11.50 -0.50 -20.48
N VAL A 138 -10.35 -0.88 -19.92
CA VAL A 138 -9.17 -0.01 -19.82
C VAL A 138 -7.94 -0.81 -20.24
N GLN A 139 -7.14 -0.23 -21.12
CA GLN A 139 -5.82 -0.76 -21.45
C GLN A 139 -4.86 -0.47 -20.30
N VAL A 140 -4.09 -1.48 -19.90
CA VAL A 140 -3.05 -1.38 -18.89
C VAL A 140 -1.70 -1.74 -19.51
N ASP A 141 -0.68 -1.01 -19.09
CA ASP A 141 0.69 -1.05 -19.60
C ASP A 141 1.63 -1.89 -18.72
N GLY A 142 1.11 -2.41 -17.61
CA GLY A 142 1.86 -3.29 -16.71
C GLY A 142 1.18 -3.47 -15.36
N ALA A 143 1.99 -3.82 -14.38
CA ALA A 143 1.57 -3.87 -12.98
C ALA A 143 2.58 -3.18 -12.07
N VAL A 144 2.08 -2.65 -10.95
CA VAL A 144 2.88 -2.09 -9.85
C VAL A 144 2.57 -2.89 -8.59
N LEU A 145 3.60 -3.13 -7.77
CA LEU A 145 3.44 -3.71 -6.44
C LEU A 145 3.55 -2.61 -5.39
N VAL A 146 2.66 -2.58 -4.40
CA VAL A 146 2.80 -1.73 -3.21
C VAL A 146 3.12 -2.61 -2.00
N TRP A 147 4.21 -2.30 -1.31
CA TRP A 147 4.67 -3.04 -0.13
C TRP A 147 4.81 -2.13 1.10
N GLY A 148 4.93 -2.71 2.30
CA GLY A 148 5.15 -1.97 3.55
C GLY A 148 6.42 -1.11 3.52
N VAL A 149 7.58 -1.77 3.56
CA VAL A 149 8.91 -1.16 3.41
C VAL A 149 9.63 -1.85 2.25
N VAL A 150 10.42 -1.10 1.46
CA VAL A 150 11.14 -1.63 0.29
C VAL A 150 12.55 -1.09 0.28
N THR A 151 13.55 -1.97 0.16
CA THR A 151 14.94 -1.56 -0.08
C THR A 151 15.23 -1.36 -1.57
N ASP A 152 16.28 -0.63 -1.93
CA ASP A 152 16.67 -0.45 -3.34
C ASP A 152 16.99 -1.78 -4.04
N GLN A 153 17.61 -2.72 -3.32
CA GLN A 153 17.85 -4.07 -3.80
C GLN A 153 16.55 -4.84 -4.00
N GLY A 154 15.63 -4.78 -3.03
CA GLY A 154 14.33 -5.44 -3.10
C GLY A 154 13.52 -4.92 -4.29
N ARG A 155 13.44 -3.59 -4.46
CA ARG A 155 12.80 -2.96 -5.61
C ARG A 155 13.37 -3.46 -6.93
N THR A 156 14.69 -3.35 -7.10
CA THR A 156 15.36 -3.72 -8.36
C THR A 156 15.15 -5.20 -8.68
N SER A 157 15.47 -6.08 -7.73
CA SER A 157 15.41 -7.53 -7.95
C SER A 157 13.99 -8.06 -8.18
N VAL A 158 12.98 -7.51 -7.50
CA VAL A 158 11.56 -7.89 -7.68
C VAL A 158 11.03 -7.42 -9.02
N THR A 159 11.35 -6.18 -9.40
CA THR A 159 11.04 -5.65 -10.73
C THR A 159 11.65 -6.51 -11.83
N GLU A 160 12.93 -6.85 -11.74
CA GLU A 160 13.63 -7.68 -12.74
C GLU A 160 13.06 -9.10 -12.83
N LYS A 161 12.80 -9.77 -11.69
CA LYS A 161 12.32 -11.16 -11.68
C LYS A 161 10.88 -11.28 -12.19
N TYR A 162 10.00 -10.36 -11.81
CA TYR A 162 8.56 -10.48 -12.04
C TYR A 162 8.01 -9.52 -13.10
N GLY A 163 8.83 -8.63 -13.64
CA GLY A 163 8.43 -7.69 -14.69
C GLY A 163 7.54 -6.54 -14.22
N PHE A 164 7.54 -6.21 -12.93
CA PHE A 164 6.79 -5.05 -12.43
C PHE A 164 7.31 -3.75 -13.06
N ALA A 165 6.41 -2.82 -13.36
CA ALA A 165 6.79 -1.49 -13.82
C ALA A 165 7.44 -0.67 -12.70
N ASP A 166 7.02 -0.89 -11.45
CA ASP A 166 7.59 -0.30 -10.24
C ASP A 166 7.17 -1.11 -8.99
N VAL A 167 7.89 -0.93 -7.90
CA VAL A 167 7.58 -1.48 -6.57
C VAL A 167 7.61 -0.36 -5.55
N LEU A 168 6.43 0.11 -5.14
CA LEU A 168 6.26 1.27 -4.26
C LEU A 168 6.27 0.85 -2.77
N SER A 169 6.63 1.80 -1.90
CA SER A 169 6.71 1.62 -0.45
C SER A 169 5.69 2.51 0.26
N ILE A 170 4.87 1.93 1.14
CA ILE A 170 3.97 2.66 2.03
C ILE A 170 4.76 3.60 2.95
N GLU A 171 5.93 3.17 3.44
CA GLU A 171 6.79 4.03 4.23
C GLU A 171 7.23 5.28 3.44
N GLN A 172 7.57 5.11 2.16
CA GLN A 172 7.95 6.26 1.33
C GLN A 172 6.75 7.18 1.08
N MET A 173 5.56 6.63 0.84
CA MET A 173 4.33 7.43 0.70
C MET A 173 4.02 8.21 1.98
N LEU A 174 4.23 7.63 3.16
CA LEU A 174 4.07 8.32 4.45
C LEU A 174 5.09 9.45 4.62
N LYS A 175 6.35 9.25 4.22
CA LYS A 175 7.38 10.30 4.21
C LYS A 175 6.98 11.45 3.28
N ASP A 176 6.44 11.12 2.11
CA ASP A 176 5.93 12.12 1.16
C ASP A 176 4.74 12.89 1.76
N LEU A 177 3.74 12.20 2.33
CA LEU A 177 2.60 12.84 3.00
C LEU A 177 3.02 13.72 4.18
N ALA A 178 4.03 13.31 4.95
CA ALA A 178 4.59 14.11 6.03
C ALA A 178 5.30 15.38 5.52
N ARG A 179 5.92 15.31 4.34
CA ARG A 179 6.54 16.45 3.67
C ARG A 179 5.51 17.40 3.05
N TRP A 180 4.55 16.87 2.30
CA TRP A 180 3.53 17.65 1.59
C TRP A 180 2.43 18.19 2.51
N LYS A 181 2.22 17.53 3.67
CA LYS A 181 1.25 17.90 4.70
C LYS A 181 -0.15 18.21 4.13
N PRO A 182 -0.72 17.33 3.28
CA PRO A 182 -2.04 17.59 2.73
C PRO A 182 -3.06 17.59 3.87
N LYS A 183 -3.83 18.69 3.98
CA LYS A 183 -4.84 18.85 5.04
C LYS A 183 -5.82 17.67 5.08
N ALA A 184 -6.21 17.17 3.91
CA ALA A 184 -7.13 16.04 3.78
C ALA A 184 -6.63 14.78 4.50
N TRP A 185 -5.32 14.50 4.46
CA TRP A 185 -4.74 13.36 5.18
C TRP A 185 -4.76 13.58 6.69
N ALA A 186 -4.32 14.75 7.16
CA ALA A 186 -4.32 15.08 8.58
C ALA A 186 -5.75 15.01 9.17
N ASP A 187 -6.74 15.58 8.49
CA ASP A 187 -8.15 15.52 8.90
C ASP A 187 -8.71 14.08 8.88
N TRP A 188 -8.28 13.26 7.91
CA TRP A 188 -8.71 11.87 7.84
C TRP A 188 -8.19 11.08 9.04
N VAL A 189 -6.88 11.18 9.33
CA VAL A 189 -6.25 10.51 10.48
C VAL A 189 -6.84 11.02 11.80
N GLY A 190 -7.00 12.34 11.95
CA GLY A 190 -7.58 12.95 13.14
C GLY A 190 -8.96 12.38 13.49
N ARG A 191 -9.88 12.30 12.53
CA ARG A 191 -11.21 11.71 12.77
C ARG A 191 -11.16 10.25 13.21
N ARG A 192 -10.23 9.44 12.68
CA ARG A 192 -10.12 8.03 13.10
C ARG A 192 -9.54 7.91 14.50
N ARG A 193 -8.63 8.83 14.87
CA ARG A 193 -8.16 8.94 16.25
C ARG A 193 -9.33 9.27 17.18
N ASP A 194 -10.13 10.28 16.86
CA ASP A 194 -11.28 10.68 17.68
C ASP A 194 -12.25 9.50 17.89
N TRP A 195 -12.62 8.78 16.82
CA TRP A 195 -13.47 7.58 16.94
C TRP A 195 -12.84 6.45 17.76
N SER A 196 -11.52 6.31 17.70
CA SER A 196 -10.81 5.29 18.48
C SER A 196 -10.78 5.67 19.96
N ASP A 197 -10.56 6.95 20.26
CA ASP A 197 -10.58 7.48 21.62
C ASP A 197 -12.00 7.32 22.22
N GLU A 198 -13.07 7.62 21.48
CA GLU A 198 -14.46 7.36 21.87
C GLU A 198 -14.70 5.87 22.21
N LEU A 199 -14.22 4.95 21.37
CA LEU A 199 -14.33 3.51 21.61
C LEU A 199 -13.58 3.10 22.88
N PHE A 200 -12.35 3.61 23.10
CA PHE A 200 -11.57 3.27 24.28
C PHE A 200 -12.19 3.83 25.55
N ASP A 201 -12.74 5.03 25.52
CA ASP A 201 -13.45 5.61 26.65
C ASP A 201 -14.65 4.74 27.04
N TRP A 202 -15.46 4.32 26.05
CA TRP A 202 -16.60 3.42 26.28
C TRP A 202 -16.17 2.05 26.84
N LEU A 203 -15.10 1.45 26.30
CA LEU A 203 -14.58 0.17 26.76
C LEU A 203 -13.95 0.23 28.16
N ARG A 204 -13.32 1.36 28.50
CA ARG A 204 -12.58 1.53 29.75
C ARG A 204 -13.53 1.65 30.94
N TYR A 205 -14.49 2.57 30.84
CA TYR A 205 -15.56 2.76 31.82
C TYR A 205 -16.76 3.33 31.07
N PRO A 206 -17.78 2.51 30.73
CA PRO A 206 -18.99 3.06 30.13
C PRO A 206 -19.56 4.07 31.12
N ALA A 207 -19.73 5.31 30.67
CA ALA A 207 -20.38 6.33 31.48
C ALA A 207 -21.74 5.75 31.91
N GLY A 208 -21.93 5.59 33.22
CA GLY A 208 -23.18 5.09 33.76
C GLY A 208 -24.31 6.02 33.33
N GLU A 209 -25.29 5.47 32.63
CA GLU A 209 -26.66 6.00 32.62
C GLU A 209 -27.33 5.70 33.96
#